data_AF-A0A522E5D4-F1
#
_entry.id   AF-A0A522E5D4-F1
#
_cell.length_a   1.000
_cell.length_b   1.000
_cell.length_c   1.000
_cell.angle_alpha   90.00
_cell.angle_beta   90.00
_cell.angle_gamma   90.00
#
_symmetry.space_group_name_H-M   'P 1'
#
loop_
_entity.id
_entity.type
_entity.pdbx_description
1 polymer ?
#
loop_
_entity_poly.entity_id
_entity_poly.type
_entity_poly.pdbx_seq_one_letter_code
_entity_poly.pdbx_strand_id
1 'polypeptide(L)'
;MTAYRLFLLPLLLVCGQIFSQPKSLQALKAIQPPHIDGKLDDIAWQQAPVATGFIQKFPQVGQPATEKTEVRILYDNSAIYIGAMLYDDPSNIRRQLTARDEEQQSDADYFSVFFDTYNDHQNGFQFLVTS
;
A
#
# COMPACT_ATOMS: atom_id res chain seq x y z
N MET A 1 7.34 -34.43 -59.33
CA MET A 1 7.40 -34.54 -57.86
C MET A 1 7.88 -33.21 -57.29
N THR A 2 6.96 -32.35 -56.83
CA THR A 2 7.25 -31.29 -55.83
C THR A 2 5.93 -30.63 -55.45
N ALA A 3 5.37 -31.02 -54.31
CA ALA A 3 4.16 -30.40 -53.74
C ALA A 3 4.58 -29.33 -52.74
N TYR A 4 4.23 -28.06 -53.02
CA TYR A 4 4.37 -26.98 -52.05
C TYR A 4 3.25 -27.08 -51.02
N ARG A 5 3.59 -27.45 -49.78
CA ARG A 5 2.68 -27.38 -48.63
C ARG A 5 2.61 -25.93 -48.14
N LEU A 6 1.55 -25.19 -48.50
CA LEU A 6 1.17 -23.97 -47.80
C LEU A 6 0.66 -24.35 -46.40
N PHE A 7 1.43 -24.06 -45.36
CA PHE A 7 0.94 -24.09 -43.98
C PHE A 7 0.28 -22.75 -43.67
N LEU A 8 -1.05 -22.73 -43.69
CA LEU A 8 -1.87 -21.66 -43.11
C LEU A 8 -1.75 -21.77 -41.58
N LEU A 9 -0.99 -20.86 -40.96
CA LEU A 9 -0.97 -20.71 -39.51
C LEU A 9 -2.26 -19.96 -39.09
N PRO A 10 -3.12 -20.51 -38.21
CA PRO A 10 -4.24 -19.76 -37.70
C PRO A 10 -3.71 -18.73 -36.70
N LEU A 11 -3.97 -17.45 -36.96
CA LEU A 11 -3.73 -16.36 -36.02
C LEU A 11 -4.71 -16.52 -34.85
N LEU A 12 -4.27 -17.21 -33.79
CA LEU A 12 -5.00 -17.34 -32.54
C LEU A 12 -5.06 -15.96 -31.86
N LEU A 13 -6.18 -15.27 -32.03
CA LEU A 13 -6.58 -14.12 -31.23
C LEU A 13 -6.80 -14.60 -29.79
N VAL A 14 -5.72 -14.65 -29.00
CA VAL A 14 -5.81 -14.79 -27.55
C VAL A 14 -6.30 -13.44 -27.02
N CYS A 15 -7.61 -13.32 -26.87
CA CYS A 15 -8.21 -12.22 -26.13
C CYS A 15 -7.91 -12.46 -24.65
N GLY A 16 -6.75 -11.96 -24.19
CA GLY A 16 -6.38 -11.97 -22.79
C GLY A 16 -7.36 -11.10 -22.01
N GLN A 17 -8.19 -11.72 -21.18
CA GLN A 17 -9.00 -10.98 -20.21
C GLN A 17 -8.04 -10.36 -19.18
N ILE A 18 -7.74 -9.07 -19.32
CA ILE A 18 -7.02 -8.30 -18.30
C ILE A 18 -8.05 -7.95 -17.22
N PHE A 19 -8.16 -8.79 -16.19
CA PHE A 19 -8.86 -8.40 -14.98
C PHE A 19 -7.96 -7.45 -14.18
N SER A 20 -8.52 -6.33 -13.73
CA SER A 20 -7.87 -5.50 -12.71
C SER A 20 -7.75 -6.34 -11.44
N GLN A 21 -6.54 -6.77 -11.10
CA GLN A 21 -6.33 -7.53 -9.88
C GLN A 21 -6.32 -6.58 -8.69
N PRO A 22 -7.04 -6.92 -7.59
CA PRO A 22 -6.93 -6.14 -6.37
C PRO A 22 -5.47 -6.16 -5.92
N LYS A 23 -4.96 -4.98 -5.57
CA LYS A 23 -3.61 -4.85 -5.07
C LYS A 23 -3.48 -5.65 -3.77
N SER A 24 -2.55 -6.58 -3.74
CA SER A 24 -2.27 -7.40 -2.56
C SER A 24 -0.80 -7.31 -2.19
N LEU A 25 -0.53 -7.47 -0.90
CA LEU A 25 0.81 -7.57 -0.33
C LEU A 25 0.75 -8.67 0.73
N GLN A 26 1.76 -9.55 0.74
CA GLN A 26 1.91 -10.53 1.81
C GLN A 26 2.62 -9.89 3.00
N ALA A 27 1.93 -9.77 4.14
CA ALA A 27 2.58 -9.44 5.40
C ALA A 27 3.39 -10.64 5.90
N LEU A 28 4.56 -10.39 6.47
CA LEU A 28 5.41 -11.45 7.04
C LEU A 28 5.24 -11.52 8.55
N LYS A 29 5.33 -12.74 9.08
CA LYS A 29 5.39 -12.96 10.52
C LYS A 29 6.78 -12.58 11.05
N ALA A 30 6.85 -11.62 11.96
CA ALA A 30 8.08 -11.22 12.63
C ALA A 30 8.52 -12.29 13.62
N ILE A 31 9.78 -12.75 13.52
CA ILE A 31 10.38 -13.65 14.51
C ILE A 31 10.76 -12.86 15.76
N GLN A 32 11.31 -11.66 15.57
CA GLN A 32 11.56 -10.67 16.59
C GLN A 32 10.72 -9.42 16.26
N PRO A 33 9.90 -8.92 17.19
CA PRO A 33 9.09 -7.74 16.93
C PRO A 33 9.98 -6.50 16.75
N PRO A 34 9.62 -5.59 15.84
CA PRO A 34 10.36 -4.34 15.67
C PRO A 34 10.16 -3.41 16.87
N HIS A 35 11.13 -2.56 17.14
CA HIS A 35 10.99 -1.46 18.08
C HIS A 35 10.08 -0.37 17.49
N ILE A 36 9.18 0.17 18.31
CA ILE A 36 8.18 1.16 17.89
C ILE A 36 8.65 2.55 18.32
N ASP A 37 9.67 3.07 17.61
CA ASP A 37 10.27 4.39 17.85
C ASP A 37 10.22 5.32 16.62
N GLY A 38 9.52 4.90 15.56
CA GLY A 38 9.38 5.64 14.31
C GLY A 38 10.52 5.44 13.32
N LYS A 39 11.52 4.59 13.62
CA LYS A 39 12.60 4.24 12.69
C LYS A 39 12.32 2.89 12.04
N LEU A 40 12.63 2.79 10.75
CA LEU A 40 12.42 1.56 9.94
C LEU A 40 13.76 0.85 9.64
N ASP A 41 14.71 0.92 10.56
CA ASP A 41 16.06 0.37 10.43
C ASP A 41 16.22 -1.06 10.99
N ASP A 42 15.28 -1.54 11.80
CA ASP A 42 15.27 -2.92 12.27
C ASP A 42 15.24 -3.95 11.13
N ILE A 43 15.90 -5.10 11.34
CA ILE A 43 16.00 -6.18 10.35
C ILE A 43 14.62 -6.69 9.91
N ALA A 44 13.64 -6.69 10.81
CA ALA A 44 12.28 -7.11 10.52
C ALA A 44 11.65 -6.22 9.41
N TRP A 45 11.88 -4.91 9.46
CA TRP A 45 11.40 -3.97 8.44
C TRP A 45 12.13 -4.14 7.11
N GLN A 46 13.44 -4.38 7.14
CA GLN A 46 14.23 -4.58 5.92
C GLN A 46 13.80 -5.82 5.13
N GLN A 47 13.31 -6.85 5.82
CA GLN A 47 12.81 -8.09 5.19
C GLN A 47 11.34 -8.00 4.75
N ALA A 48 10.58 -7.04 5.29
CA ALA A 48 9.17 -6.87 4.95
C ALA A 48 9.00 -6.46 3.48
N PRO A 49 8.07 -7.07 2.74
CA PRO A 49 7.65 -6.57 1.44
C PRO A 49 7.19 -5.12 1.54
N VAL A 50 7.56 -4.31 0.55
CA VAL A 50 7.25 -2.88 0.52
C VAL A 50 6.05 -2.65 -0.40
N ALA A 51 4.94 -2.18 0.17
CA ALA A 51 3.85 -1.62 -0.61
C ALA A 51 4.25 -0.25 -1.15
N THR A 52 4.23 -0.12 -2.48
CA THR A 52 4.50 1.12 -3.25
C THR A 52 3.45 1.27 -4.34
N GLY A 53 3.43 2.37 -5.10
CA GLY A 53 2.52 2.55 -6.25
C GLY A 53 1.06 2.81 -5.84
N PHE A 54 0.87 3.64 -4.81
CA PHE A 54 -0.45 4.07 -4.35
C PHE A 54 -1.17 4.88 -5.43
N ILE A 55 -2.50 4.92 -5.33
CA ILE A 55 -3.37 5.64 -6.26
C ILE A 55 -3.94 6.88 -5.58
N GLN A 56 -4.04 7.95 -6.33
CA GLN A 56 -4.49 9.23 -5.86
C GLN A 56 -6.02 9.29 -5.81
N LYS A 57 -6.57 9.79 -4.71
CA LYS A 57 -8.01 10.08 -4.57
C LYS A 57 -8.33 11.54 -4.91
N PHE A 58 -7.38 12.45 -4.75
CA PHE A 58 -7.51 13.88 -5.04
C PHE A 58 -6.12 14.46 -5.35
N PRO A 59 -5.96 15.44 -6.27
CA PRO A 59 -7.00 16.07 -7.10
C PRO A 59 -7.40 15.24 -8.33
N GLN A 60 -6.50 14.40 -8.84
CA GLN A 60 -6.77 13.56 -10.01
C GLN A 60 -7.04 12.13 -9.56
N VAL A 61 -8.32 11.75 -9.54
CA VAL A 61 -8.78 10.43 -9.08
C VAL A 61 -8.21 9.31 -9.97
N GLY A 62 -7.69 8.26 -9.34
CA GLY A 62 -7.27 7.02 -10.01
C GLY A 62 -5.90 7.09 -10.69
N GLN A 63 -5.25 8.25 -10.71
CA GLN A 63 -3.87 8.39 -11.19
C GLN A 63 -2.88 7.83 -10.17
N PRO A 64 -1.63 7.50 -10.58
CA PRO A 64 -0.56 7.23 -9.63
C PRO A 64 -0.40 8.41 -8.65
N ALA A 65 -0.13 8.10 -7.38
CA ALA A 65 0.21 9.12 -6.38
C ALA A 65 1.43 9.93 -6.85
N THR A 66 1.39 11.25 -6.69
CA THR A 66 2.51 12.14 -7.02
C THR A 66 3.64 11.99 -6.02
N GLU A 67 3.30 11.86 -4.74
CA GLU A 67 4.26 11.70 -3.66
C GLU A 67 4.58 10.22 -3.41
N LYS A 68 5.88 9.95 -3.26
CA LYS A 68 6.35 8.60 -2.99
C LYS A 68 5.88 8.18 -1.60
N THR A 69 5.30 7.00 -1.50
CA THR A 69 4.91 6.39 -0.23
C THR A 69 5.36 4.93 -0.20
N GLU A 70 5.99 4.55 0.90
CA GLU A 70 6.37 3.17 1.19
C GLU A 70 5.70 2.71 2.48
N VAL A 71 4.97 1.60 2.41
CA VAL A 71 4.35 0.99 3.59
C VAL A 71 4.85 -0.44 3.74
N ARG A 72 5.17 -0.83 4.96
CA ARG A 72 5.58 -2.19 5.35
C ARG A 72 4.63 -2.69 6.42
N ILE A 73 4.20 -3.94 6.28
CA ILE A 73 3.28 -4.59 7.22
C ILE A 73 3.91 -5.89 7.70
N LEU A 74 4.00 -6.04 9.01
CA LEU A 74 4.44 -7.24 9.70
C LEU A 74 3.39 -7.63 10.74
N TYR A 75 3.48 -8.83 11.26
CA TYR A 75 2.65 -9.25 12.38
C TYR A 75 3.35 -10.30 13.23
N ASP A 76 2.88 -10.52 14.45
CA ASP A 76 3.19 -11.70 15.23
C ASP A 76 1.91 -12.25 15.89
N ASN A 77 2.03 -13.03 16.96
CA ASN A 77 0.86 -13.58 17.66
C ASN A 77 0.13 -12.56 18.54
N SER A 78 0.65 -11.34 18.67
CA SER A 78 0.20 -10.32 19.62
C SER A 78 -0.19 -9.02 18.92
N ALA A 79 0.47 -8.64 17.83
CA ALA A 79 0.22 -7.37 17.15
C ALA A 79 0.41 -7.44 15.63
N ILE A 80 -0.17 -6.43 14.96
CA ILE A 80 0.15 -6.05 13.59
C ILE A 80 1.01 -4.79 13.67
N TYR A 81 2.16 -4.81 13.01
CA TYR A 81 3.10 -3.70 12.96
C TYR A 81 3.03 -3.05 11.59
N ILE A 82 2.92 -1.72 11.57
CA ILE A 82 2.78 -0.94 10.35
C ILE A 82 3.82 0.16 10.36
N GLY A 83 4.71 0.12 9.37
CA GLY A 83 5.70 1.17 9.13
C GLY A 83 5.34 1.92 7.85
N ALA A 84 5.21 3.23 7.92
CA ALA A 84 4.94 4.07 6.75
C ALA A 84 6.01 5.15 6.64
N MET A 85 6.60 5.27 5.45
CA MET A 85 7.49 6.38 5.07
C MET A 85 6.80 7.18 3.97
N LEU A 86 6.38 8.39 4.32
CA LEU A 86 5.73 9.34 3.43
C LEU A 86 6.77 10.37 3.03
N TYR A 87 7.12 10.43 1.75
CA TYR A 87 8.11 11.36 1.24
C TYR A 87 7.39 12.62 0.77
N ASP A 88 7.89 13.78 1.17
CA ASP A 88 7.42 15.09 0.74
C ASP A 88 8.61 16.08 0.76
N ASP A 89 8.43 17.26 0.18
CA ASP A 89 9.30 18.41 0.41
C ASP A 89 9.20 18.84 1.88
N PRO A 90 10.31 18.86 2.64
CA PRO A 90 10.29 19.26 4.04
C PRO A 90 9.69 20.65 4.31
N SER A 91 9.68 21.55 3.32
CA SER A 91 9.07 22.88 3.44
C SER A 91 7.54 22.87 3.42
N ASN A 92 6.92 21.79 2.93
CA ASN A 92 5.47 21.62 2.88
C ASN A 92 4.89 20.95 4.12
N ILE A 93 5.71 20.18 4.86
CA ILE A 93 5.26 19.38 6.01
C ILE A 93 4.77 20.30 7.14
N ARG A 94 3.47 20.25 7.41
CA ARG A 94 2.82 21.01 8.48
C ARG A 94 2.93 20.24 9.80
N ARG A 95 2.88 20.96 10.93
CA ARG A 95 3.09 20.41 12.28
C ARG A 95 2.14 21.02 13.31
N GLN A 96 0.95 21.41 12.86
CA GLN A 96 -0.04 21.93 13.80
C GLN A 96 -0.43 20.81 14.77
N LEU A 97 -0.51 21.12 16.05
CA LEU A 97 -1.03 20.17 17.03
C LEU A 97 -2.49 19.88 16.72
N THR A 98 -2.77 18.61 16.47
CA THR A 98 -4.11 18.09 16.20
C THR A 98 -4.65 17.45 17.48
N ALA A 99 -5.86 17.85 17.90
CA ALA A 99 -6.55 17.14 18.96
C ALA A 99 -6.95 15.74 18.45
N ARG A 100 -6.99 14.77 19.36
CA ARG A 100 -7.43 13.41 19.00
C ARG A 100 -8.82 13.46 18.36
N ASP A 101 -8.96 12.79 17.23
CA ASP A 101 -10.20 12.68 16.44
C ASP A 101 -10.67 14.01 15.77
N GLU A 102 -9.78 15.00 15.64
CA GLU A 102 -10.04 16.29 14.97
C GLU A 102 -9.11 16.56 13.78
N GLU A 103 -8.56 15.52 13.14
CA GLU A 103 -7.58 15.67 12.06
C GLU A 103 -8.09 16.47 10.86
N GLN A 104 -9.39 16.42 10.58
CA GLN A 104 -10.01 17.20 9.51
C GLN A 104 -10.05 18.71 9.78
N GLN A 105 -9.83 19.13 11.03
CA GLN A 105 -9.88 20.52 11.47
C GLN A 105 -8.48 21.13 11.66
N SER A 106 -7.42 20.32 11.52
CA SER A 106 -6.04 20.74 11.64
C SER A 106 -5.33 20.79 10.29
N ASP A 107 -4.42 21.76 10.11
CA ASP A 107 -3.47 21.75 9.00
C ASP A 107 -2.30 20.81 9.34
N ALA A 108 -2.54 19.50 9.21
CA ALA A 108 -1.57 18.45 9.50
C ALA A 108 -1.72 17.29 8.51
N ASP A 109 -0.59 16.64 8.22
CA ASP A 109 -0.60 15.42 7.41
C ASP A 109 -1.06 14.24 8.27
N TYR A 110 -1.77 13.30 7.66
CA TYR A 110 -2.22 12.09 8.36
C TYR A 110 -2.00 10.83 7.53
N PHE A 111 -1.76 9.73 8.25
CA PHE A 111 -1.72 8.38 7.71
C PHE A 111 -2.79 7.54 8.38
N SER A 112 -3.55 6.79 7.58
CA SER A 112 -4.61 5.93 8.09
C SER A 112 -4.58 4.53 7.50
N VAL A 113 -4.87 3.54 8.32
CA VAL A 113 -5.09 2.15 7.90
C VAL A 113 -6.48 1.69 8.31
N PHE A 114 -7.07 0.84 7.48
CA PHE A 114 -8.39 0.26 7.70
C PHE A 114 -8.26 -1.27 7.73
N PHE A 115 -8.84 -1.90 8.74
CA PHE A 115 -8.90 -3.36 8.86
C PHE A 115 -10.35 -3.84 8.86
N ASP A 116 -10.71 -4.61 7.84
CA ASP A 116 -11.89 -5.47 7.85
C ASP A 116 -11.50 -6.82 8.48
N THR A 117 -11.67 -6.95 9.79
CA THR A 117 -11.19 -8.11 10.56
C THR A 117 -12.04 -9.36 10.36
N TYR A 118 -13.28 -9.20 9.87
CA TYR A 118 -14.19 -10.31 9.57
C TYR A 118 -14.20 -10.67 8.09
N ASN A 119 -13.59 -9.82 7.25
CA ASN A 119 -13.60 -9.92 5.80
C ASN A 119 -15.03 -10.01 5.25
N ASP A 120 -15.94 -9.20 5.81
CA ASP A 120 -17.36 -9.15 5.47
C ASP A 120 -17.73 -8.00 4.52
N HIS A 121 -16.75 -7.12 4.24
CA HIS A 121 -16.85 -5.93 3.40
C HIS A 121 -17.92 -4.93 3.85
N GLN A 122 -18.31 -4.96 5.13
CA GLN A 122 -19.34 -4.10 5.71
C GLN A 122 -18.78 -3.26 6.85
N ASN A 123 -17.91 -3.83 7.69
CA ASN A 123 -17.38 -3.17 8.87
C ASN A 123 -15.85 -3.09 8.82
N GLY A 124 -15.28 -2.08 9.50
CA GLY A 124 -13.84 -1.96 9.61
C GLY A 124 -13.40 -1.06 10.75
N PHE A 125 -12.17 -1.29 11.21
CA PHE A 125 -11.49 -0.46 12.20
C PHE A 125 -10.51 0.46 11.51
N GLN A 126 -10.57 1.75 11.83
CA GLN A 126 -9.62 2.75 11.36
C GLN A 126 -8.62 3.07 12.46
N PHE A 127 -7.35 3.09 12.10
CA PHE A 127 -6.28 3.65 12.94
C PHE A 127 -5.64 4.79 12.17
N LEU A 128 -5.48 5.94 12.82
CA LEU A 128 -4.98 7.16 12.23
C LEU A 128 -3.91 7.78 13.12
N VAL A 129 -2.88 8.34 12.50
CA VAL A 129 -1.86 9.14 13.14
C VAL A 129 -1.60 10.41 12.32
N THR A 130 -1.25 11.49 12.98
CA THR A 130 -0.87 12.77 12.37
C THR A 130 0.62 13.04 12.55
N SER A 131 1.16 13.96 11.75
CA SER A 131 2.52 14.52 11.87
C SER A 131 2.78 15.32 13.15
#